data_AF-A0A9D4K4N1-F1
#
_entry.id   AF-A0A9D4K4N1-F1
#
_cell.length_a   1.000
_cell.length_b   1.000
_cell.length_c   1.000
_cell.angle_alpha   90.00
_cell.angle_beta   90.00
_cell.angle_gamma   90.00
#
_symmetry.space_group_name_H-M   'P 1'
#
loop_
_entity.id
_entity.type
_entity.pdbx_description
1 polymer ?
#
loop_
_entity_poly.entity_id
_entity_poly.type
_entity_poly.pdbx_seq_one_letter_code
_entity_poly.pdbx_strand_id
1 'polypeptide(L)'
;MASVSVNLHARNRNEDEILIFSSLGDAKAHIKKEEIETNNRYIIGYSTKNFGNSVVTSSSHKVCWVHGVNPYMYVSLGHQVLKCHHGTDKNKKKKMEKEKTKTFSSEQHSYAKKKTRHALQPSKKMDCPASIILKEVLIFTPEEGSSSELDKKMAASNVRSDLSKGIKKIMVVFPNVEHKYHTSGENAGLLQRIDSDVASKIKELVVEDGVANVEEMQRHLTSFVTKNVTPAPSKTNRRFAPTKKVIRYHMNKAAKKGCDSSDDQHNLVQLVSVLSV
;
A
#
# COMPACT_ATOMS: atom_id res chain seq x y z
N MET A 1 -11.57 -20.49 0.14
CA MET A 1 -10.49 -21.48 -0.01
C MET A 1 -9.42 -21.16 1.02
N ALA A 2 -9.13 -22.12 1.90
CA ALA A 2 -8.37 -21.90 3.12
C ALA A 2 -6.96 -21.37 2.84
N SER A 3 -6.65 -20.21 3.43
CA SER A 3 -5.27 -19.78 3.65
C SER A 3 -4.57 -20.87 4.44
N VAL A 4 -3.65 -21.60 3.82
CA VAL A 4 -2.76 -22.49 4.56
C VAL A 4 -1.77 -21.58 5.28
N SER A 5 -2.12 -21.19 6.50
CA SER A 5 -1.23 -20.55 7.45
C SER A 5 -0.20 -21.60 7.87
N VAL A 6 0.78 -21.88 7.02
CA VAL A 6 1.95 -22.62 7.48
C VAL A 6 2.71 -21.62 8.35
N ASN A 7 2.54 -21.72 9.67
CA ASN A 7 3.42 -21.11 10.65
C ASN A 7 4.80 -21.77 10.51
N LEU A 8 5.52 -21.39 9.45
CA LEU A 8 6.89 -21.79 9.23
C LEU A 8 7.75 -20.88 10.10
N HIS A 9 7.96 -21.29 11.34
CA HIS A 9 9.05 -20.80 12.18
C HIS A 9 10.40 -21.19 11.54
N ALA A 10 10.73 -20.57 10.41
CA ALA A 10 12.06 -20.56 9.86
C ALA A 10 12.89 -19.62 10.73
N ARG A 11 13.60 -20.18 11.71
CA ARG A 11 14.58 -19.47 12.56
C ARG A 11 15.66 -18.84 11.68
N ASN A 12 15.43 -17.62 11.22
CA ASN A 12 16.50 -16.68 10.90
C ASN A 12 16.78 -15.83 12.14
N ARG A 13 18.00 -15.30 12.26
CA ARG A 13 18.57 -14.72 13.49
C ARG A 13 17.90 -13.43 14.00
N ASN A 14 16.79 -13.02 13.40
CA ASN A 14 15.89 -11.98 13.87
C ASN A 14 14.47 -12.58 13.84
N GLU A 15 13.65 -12.31 14.84
CA GLU A 15 12.30 -12.86 15.07
C GLU A 15 11.27 -12.38 14.02
N ASP A 16 11.63 -12.38 12.74
CA ASP A 16 10.77 -11.95 11.66
C ASP A 16 9.70 -13.03 11.39
N GLU A 17 8.43 -12.64 11.41
CA GLU A 17 7.33 -13.53 11.04
C GLU A 17 7.27 -13.65 9.51
N ILE A 18 7.26 -14.89 9.00
CA ILE A 18 7.27 -15.18 7.57
C ILE A 18 6.01 -15.98 7.21
N LEU A 19 5.18 -15.40 6.35
CA LEU A 19 3.97 -16.00 5.83
C LEU A 19 4.10 -16.23 4.32
N ILE A 20 3.55 -17.35 3.81
CA ILE A 20 3.64 -17.73 2.40
C ILE A 20 2.23 -17.84 1.83
N PHE A 21 1.98 -17.11 0.74
CA PHE A 21 0.69 -17.04 0.05
C PHE A 21 0.81 -17.57 -1.37
N SER A 22 -0.29 -18.15 -1.87
CA SER A 22 -0.38 -18.66 -3.25
C SER A 22 -0.44 -17.54 -4.28
N SER A 23 -1.07 -16.41 -3.94
CA SER A 23 -1.23 -15.28 -4.85
C SER A 23 -0.88 -13.93 -4.21
N LEU A 24 -0.62 -12.93 -5.06
CA LEU A 24 -0.43 -11.55 -4.61
C LEU A 24 -1.73 -10.94 -4.07
N GLY A 25 -2.89 -11.40 -4.55
CA GLY A 25 -4.19 -10.97 -4.05
C GLY A 25 -4.38 -11.36 -2.59
N ASP A 26 -4.09 -12.62 -2.26
CA ASP A 26 -4.21 -13.15 -0.89
C ASP A 26 -3.25 -12.45 0.07
N ALA A 27 -1.99 -12.25 -0.34
CA ALA A 27 -1.01 -11.53 0.45
C ALA A 27 -1.45 -10.09 0.73
N LYS A 28 -1.98 -9.37 -0.27
CA LYS A 28 -2.50 -8.01 -0.11
C LYS A 28 -3.75 -7.96 0.77
N ALA A 29 -4.63 -8.95 0.67
CA ALA A 29 -5.82 -9.05 1.51
C ALA A 29 -5.44 -9.26 2.98
N HIS A 30 -4.49 -10.15 3.24
CA HIS A 30 -3.96 -10.38 4.58
C HIS A 30 -3.27 -9.12 5.15
N ILE A 31 -2.43 -8.45 4.36
CA ILE A 31 -1.82 -7.18 4.79
C ILE A 31 -2.90 -6.13 5.09
N LYS A 32 -3.94 -6.00 4.24
CA LYS A 32 -5.06 -5.07 4.49
C LYS A 32 -5.77 -5.39 5.80
N LYS A 33 -5.94 -6.68 6.13
CA LYS A 33 -6.49 -7.14 7.39
C LYS A 33 -5.65 -6.66 8.58
N GLU A 34 -4.34 -6.92 8.54
CA GLU A 34 -3.37 -6.46 9.55
C GLU A 34 -3.35 -4.93 9.69
N GLU A 35 -3.47 -4.18 8.58
CA GLU A 35 -3.55 -2.71 8.63
C GLU A 35 -4.79 -2.21 9.38
N ILE A 36 -5.91 -2.91 9.24
CA ILE A 36 -7.18 -2.56 9.90
C ILE A 36 -7.09 -2.86 11.40
N GLU A 37 -6.56 -4.03 11.75
CA GLU A 37 -6.44 -4.48 13.14
C GLU A 37 -5.44 -3.63 13.92
N THR A 38 -4.26 -3.39 13.36
CA THR A 38 -3.21 -2.60 14.02
C THR A 38 -3.37 -1.10 13.87
N ASN A 39 -4.31 -0.64 13.03
CA ASN A 39 -4.46 0.74 12.57
C ASN A 39 -3.16 1.32 11.97
N ASN A 40 -2.23 0.49 11.50
CA ASN A 40 -1.01 0.95 10.85
C ASN A 40 -1.17 0.88 9.34
N ARG A 41 -1.02 2.02 8.66
CA ARG A 41 -1.05 2.08 7.20
C ARG A 41 0.35 1.95 6.63
N TYR A 42 0.50 1.11 5.62
CA TYR A 42 1.71 1.00 4.83
C TYR A 42 1.52 1.60 3.43
N ILE A 43 2.62 2.01 2.84
CA ILE A 43 2.68 2.52 1.46
C ILE A 43 3.82 1.84 0.74
N ILE A 44 3.69 1.72 -0.58
CA ILE A 44 4.77 1.18 -1.41
C ILE A 44 5.98 2.11 -1.30
N GLY A 45 7.05 1.60 -0.71
CA GLY A 45 8.33 2.29 -0.61
C GLY A 45 9.14 2.12 -1.88
N TYR A 46 9.26 0.88 -2.35
CA TYR A 46 9.89 0.51 -3.62
C TYR A 46 9.38 -0.87 -4.06
N SER A 47 9.50 -1.14 -5.35
CA SER A 47 9.06 -2.38 -5.98
C SER A 47 9.94 -2.67 -7.19
N THR A 48 10.19 -3.94 -7.47
CA THR A 48 10.73 -4.34 -8.78
C THR A 48 9.72 -4.04 -9.88
N LYS A 49 10.20 -3.72 -11.10
CA LYS A 49 9.38 -3.17 -12.20
C LYS A 49 8.21 -4.06 -12.62
N ASN A 50 8.27 -5.37 -12.38
CA ASN A 50 7.24 -6.35 -12.76
C ASN A 50 6.76 -7.22 -11.58
N PHE A 51 6.86 -6.73 -10.34
CA PHE A 51 6.47 -7.51 -9.16
C PHE A 51 5.04 -8.06 -9.27
N GLY A 52 4.89 -9.38 -9.10
CA GLY A 52 3.63 -10.11 -9.26
C GLY A 52 3.43 -10.72 -10.65
N ASN A 53 4.01 -10.12 -11.68
CA ASN A 53 3.96 -10.58 -13.06
C ASN A 53 5.36 -10.95 -13.58
N SER A 54 6.28 -11.30 -12.68
CA SER A 54 7.65 -11.62 -13.09
C SER A 54 7.64 -12.89 -13.95
N VAL A 55 8.23 -12.77 -15.14
CA VAL A 55 8.51 -13.91 -16.02
C VAL A 55 9.77 -14.60 -15.50
N VAL A 56 9.73 -15.92 -15.43
CA VAL A 56 10.89 -16.73 -15.05
C VAL A 56 11.91 -16.64 -16.19
N THR A 57 12.93 -15.81 -16.00
CA THR A 57 14.04 -15.70 -16.94
C THR A 57 15.20 -16.58 -16.46
N SER A 58 15.96 -17.15 -17.39
CA SER A 58 17.16 -17.98 -17.16
C SER A 58 18.36 -17.21 -16.60
N SER A 59 18.13 -16.09 -15.90
CA SER A 59 19.20 -15.35 -15.24
C SER A 59 19.84 -16.18 -14.12
N SER A 60 21.08 -15.84 -13.76
CA SER A 60 21.85 -16.50 -12.70
C SER A 60 21.21 -16.25 -11.33
N HIS A 61 20.16 -17.00 -11.02
CA HIS A 61 19.43 -16.84 -9.76
C HIS A 61 20.19 -17.43 -8.59
N LYS A 62 20.17 -16.71 -7.46
CA LYS A 62 20.63 -17.25 -6.19
C LYS A 62 19.57 -18.18 -5.61
N VAL A 63 19.98 -19.43 -5.37
CA VAL A 63 19.16 -20.43 -4.67
C VAL A 63 19.35 -20.26 -3.18
N CYS A 64 18.26 -20.06 -2.45
CA CYS A 64 18.24 -19.93 -1.00
C CYS A 64 17.65 -21.17 -0.36
N TRP A 65 18.21 -21.57 0.78
CA TRP A 65 17.74 -22.71 1.57
C TRP A 65 17.04 -22.22 2.82
N VAL A 66 15.88 -22.79 3.11
CA VAL A 66 15.19 -22.63 4.38
C VAL A 66 15.24 -23.95 5.12
N HIS A 67 15.86 -23.90 6.30
CA HIS A 67 15.93 -25.02 7.22
C HIS A 67 14.75 -24.94 8.21
N GLY A 68 14.19 -26.08 8.58
CA GLY A 68 13.06 -26.16 9.49
C GLY A 68 12.36 -27.51 9.42
N VAL A 69 11.16 -27.60 10.01
CA VAL A 69 10.32 -28.82 10.00
C VAL A 69 9.97 -29.24 8.57
N ASN A 70 9.66 -28.27 7.71
CA ASN A 70 9.48 -28.49 6.27
C ASN A 70 10.57 -27.70 5.53
N PRO A 71 11.74 -28.30 5.26
CA PRO A 71 12.79 -27.64 4.53
C PRO A 71 12.36 -27.39 3.08
N TYR A 72 12.71 -26.23 2.55
CA TYR A 72 12.45 -25.91 1.16
C TYR A 72 13.54 -25.01 0.59
N MET A 73 13.70 -25.08 -0.73
CA MET A 73 14.52 -24.16 -1.47
C MET A 73 13.64 -23.11 -2.11
N TYR A 74 14.17 -21.91 -2.27
CA TYR A 74 13.50 -20.90 -3.06
C TYR A 74 14.45 -20.05 -3.89
N VAL A 75 13.91 -19.55 -5.00
CA VAL A 75 14.55 -18.56 -5.86
C VAL A 75 13.70 -17.28 -5.82
N SER A 76 14.34 -16.13 -5.59
CA SER A 76 13.64 -14.84 -5.57
C SER A 76 13.60 -14.23 -6.97
N LEU A 77 12.40 -13.99 -7.48
CA LEU A 77 12.16 -13.35 -8.77
C LEU A 77 12.08 -11.82 -8.66
N GLY A 78 11.56 -11.33 -7.53
CA GLY A 78 11.35 -9.92 -7.31
C GLY A 78 10.94 -9.63 -5.87
N HIS A 79 10.86 -8.35 -5.54
CA HIS A 79 10.43 -7.93 -4.22
C HIS A 79 9.73 -6.57 -4.25
N GLN A 80 8.86 -6.36 -3.27
CA GLN A 80 8.18 -5.12 -2.99
C GLN A 80 8.28 -4.84 -1.50
N VAL A 81 8.64 -3.62 -1.13
CA VAL A 81 8.72 -3.22 0.27
C VAL A 81 7.69 -2.15 0.55
N LEU A 82 6.80 -2.48 1.48
CA LEU A 82 5.82 -1.58 2.02
C LEU A 82 6.42 -0.91 3.25
N LYS A 83 6.54 0.41 3.25
CA LYS A 83 7.03 1.17 4.40
C LYS A 83 5.86 1.77 5.14
N CYS A 84 6.00 1.95 6.45
CA CYS A 84 5.02 2.69 7.23
C CYS A 84 4.72 4.05 6.58
N HIS A 85 3.46 4.46 6.61
CA HIS A 85 3.01 5.76 6.11
C HIS A 85 3.72 6.92 6.80
N HIS A 86 4.12 6.76 8.07
CA HIS A 86 4.94 7.69 8.86
C HIS A 86 6.45 7.44 8.73
N GLY A 87 6.90 6.60 7.79
CA GLY A 87 8.32 6.30 7.58
C GLY A 87 9.15 7.49 7.09
N THR A 88 10.39 7.21 6.65
CA THR A 88 11.34 8.23 6.19
C THR A 88 10.80 9.10 5.04
N ASP A 89 11.06 10.43 5.12
CA ASP A 89 10.78 11.34 4.01
C ASP A 89 11.92 11.32 2.97
N LYS A 90 11.71 10.56 1.89
CA LYS A 90 12.66 10.48 0.77
C LYS A 90 12.92 11.82 0.08
N ASN A 91 12.01 12.80 0.22
CA ASN A 91 12.11 14.10 -0.43
C ASN A 91 12.59 15.21 0.53
N LYS A 92 13.08 14.86 1.73
CA LYS A 92 13.54 15.84 2.74
C LYS A 92 14.57 16.81 2.17
N LYS A 93 15.59 16.32 1.45
CA LYS A 93 16.61 17.16 0.80
C LYS A 93 16.01 18.16 -0.20
N LYS A 94 15.18 17.67 -1.13
CA LYS A 94 14.48 18.51 -2.12
C LYS A 94 13.56 19.55 -1.48
N LYS A 95 12.97 19.27 -0.31
CA LYS A 95 12.15 20.23 0.43
C LYS A 95 13.02 21.33 1.06
N MET A 96 14.13 20.95 1.70
CA MET A 96 15.08 21.91 2.28
C MET A 96 15.69 22.83 1.21
N GLU A 97 16.05 22.29 0.03
CA GLU A 97 16.53 23.10 -1.11
C GLU A 97 15.49 24.10 -1.61
N LYS A 98 14.21 23.71 -1.64
CA LYS A 98 13.09 24.60 -1.99
C LYS A 98 12.85 25.69 -0.97
N GLU A 99 13.07 25.41 0.31
CA GLU A 99 12.94 26.42 1.38
C GLU A 99 14.09 27.43 1.30
N LYS A 100 15.33 26.97 1.10
CA LYS A 100 16.50 27.85 0.90
C LYS A 100 16.37 28.77 -0.31
N THR A 101 15.85 28.25 -1.42
CA THR A 101 15.62 29.07 -2.62
C THR A 101 14.48 30.07 -2.43
N LYS A 102 13.50 29.79 -1.56
CA LYS A 102 12.45 30.75 -1.19
C LYS A 102 12.98 31.89 -0.30
N THR A 103 13.79 31.58 0.72
CA THR A 103 14.36 32.62 1.60
C THR A 103 15.28 33.55 0.81
N PHE A 104 16.11 33.00 -0.06
CA PHE A 104 17.00 33.79 -0.92
C PHE A 104 16.23 34.70 -1.90
N SER A 105 15.13 34.22 -2.50
CA SER A 105 14.29 35.04 -3.41
C SER A 105 13.36 36.02 -2.69
N SER A 106 13.19 35.92 -1.37
CA SER A 106 12.49 36.95 -0.58
C SER A 106 13.41 38.09 -0.19
N GLU A 107 14.72 37.83 -0.06
CA GLU A 107 15.75 38.81 0.28
C GLU A 107 16.18 39.62 -0.96
N GLN A 108 16.29 38.98 -2.12
CA GLN A 108 16.43 39.67 -3.39
C GLN A 108 15.03 39.86 -3.98
N HIS A 109 14.51 41.10 -4.03
CA HIS A 109 13.18 41.49 -4.56
C HIS A 109 12.91 41.02 -6.01
N SER A 110 12.81 39.71 -6.23
CA SER A 110 12.59 39.06 -7.50
C SER A 110 11.11 38.75 -7.63
N TYR A 111 10.41 39.53 -8.45
CA TYR A 111 8.97 39.41 -8.71
C TYR A 111 8.59 38.17 -9.52
N ALA A 112 9.53 37.26 -9.82
CA ALA A 112 9.27 35.99 -10.50
C ALA A 112 8.64 34.98 -9.52
N LYS A 113 7.37 35.20 -9.13
CA LYS A 113 6.57 34.27 -8.34
C LYS A 113 6.33 32.99 -9.14
N LYS A 114 7.28 32.05 -9.12
CA LYS A 114 6.99 30.66 -9.50
C LYS A 114 5.78 30.22 -8.67
N LYS A 115 4.71 29.77 -9.33
CA LYS A 115 3.51 29.19 -8.71
C LYS A 115 3.93 27.98 -7.85
N THR A 116 4.40 28.23 -6.63
CA THR A 116 4.72 27.17 -5.69
C THR A 116 3.48 26.90 -4.87
N ARG A 117 3.03 25.64 -4.87
CA ARG A 117 1.97 25.22 -3.94
C ARG A 117 2.51 25.44 -2.53
N HIS A 118 1.93 26.38 -1.80
CA HIS A 118 2.25 26.56 -0.38
C HIS A 118 1.77 25.31 0.37
N ALA A 119 2.72 24.56 0.93
CA ALA A 119 2.38 23.49 1.85
C ALA A 119 2.04 24.15 3.18
N LEU A 120 0.75 24.29 3.48
CA LEU A 120 0.26 24.87 4.73
C LEU A 120 0.58 23.99 5.96
N GLN A 121 0.95 22.72 5.74
CA GLN A 121 1.23 21.79 6.82
C GLN A 121 2.55 21.03 6.61
N PRO A 122 3.28 20.76 7.69
CA PRO A 122 4.48 19.94 7.64
C PRO A 122 4.16 18.51 7.20
N SER A 123 5.20 17.80 6.76
CA SER A 123 5.06 16.41 6.33
C SER A 123 4.67 15.51 7.51
N LYS A 124 3.72 14.61 7.29
CA LYS A 124 3.34 13.50 8.19
C LYS A 124 4.45 12.46 8.44
N LYS A 125 5.67 12.69 7.96
CA LYS A 125 6.73 11.68 7.91
C LYS A 125 7.56 11.82 9.19
N MET A 126 7.60 10.78 10.01
CA MET A 126 8.22 10.73 11.34
C MET A 126 9.43 9.80 11.40
N ASP A 127 9.91 9.33 10.24
CA ASP A 127 11.06 8.42 10.16
C ASP A 127 10.88 7.07 10.85
N CYS A 128 9.64 6.55 10.83
CA CYS A 128 9.35 5.22 11.33
C CYS A 128 10.08 4.12 10.53
N PRO A 129 10.79 3.19 11.21
CA PRO A 129 11.53 2.11 10.55
C PRO A 129 10.65 0.93 10.10
N ALA A 130 9.42 0.81 10.61
CA ALA A 130 8.53 -0.31 10.32
C ALA A 130 8.27 -0.47 8.80
N SER A 131 8.47 -1.68 8.31
CA SER A 131 8.27 -2.04 6.90
C SER A 131 7.93 -3.51 6.74
N ILE A 132 7.07 -3.84 5.78
CA ILE A 132 6.74 -5.21 5.39
C ILE A 132 7.44 -5.50 4.07
N ILE A 133 8.05 -6.67 3.93
CA ILE A 133 8.78 -7.08 2.73
C ILE A 133 8.02 -8.21 2.06
N LEU A 134 7.58 -8.01 0.82
CA LEU A 134 7.00 -9.04 -0.02
C LEU A 134 8.07 -9.50 -1.01
N LYS A 135 8.23 -10.82 -1.14
CA LYS A 135 9.13 -11.46 -2.10
C LYS A 135 8.31 -12.37 -2.98
N GLU A 136 8.48 -12.20 -4.29
CA GLU A 136 7.98 -13.13 -5.28
C GLU A 136 9.02 -14.24 -5.42
N VAL A 137 8.60 -15.47 -5.12
CA VAL A 137 9.52 -16.60 -5.01
C VAL A 137 9.01 -17.81 -5.78
N LEU A 138 9.93 -18.59 -6.33
CA LEU A 138 9.67 -19.97 -6.76
C LEU A 138 10.11 -20.88 -5.62
N ILE A 139 9.18 -21.68 -5.09
CA ILE A 139 9.47 -22.64 -4.03
C ILE A 139 9.62 -24.03 -4.65
N PHE A 140 10.68 -24.72 -4.23
CA PHE A 140 11.00 -26.09 -4.60
C PHE A 140 11.06 -26.91 -3.32
N THR A 141 10.24 -27.96 -3.25
CA THR A 141 10.33 -28.97 -2.20
C THR A 141 11.51 -29.89 -2.52
N PRO A 142 12.39 -30.18 -1.55
CA PRO A 142 13.40 -31.21 -1.74
C PRO A 142 12.66 -32.54 -1.91
N GLU A 143 13.06 -33.34 -2.88
CA GLU A 143 12.79 -34.78 -2.83
C GLU A 143 13.48 -35.32 -1.56
N GLU A 144 12.80 -36.20 -0.82
CA GLU A 144 13.18 -36.59 0.54
C GLU A 144 14.66 -36.97 0.63
N GLY A 145 15.35 -36.39 1.63
CA GLY A 145 16.63 -36.91 2.12
C GLY A 145 17.86 -36.46 1.35
N SER A 146 18.36 -35.27 1.66
CA SER A 146 19.80 -35.06 1.52
C SER A 146 20.38 -34.06 2.51
N SER A 147 21.07 -34.61 3.51
CA SER A 147 21.77 -33.86 4.54
C SER A 147 23.17 -33.42 4.11
N SER A 148 23.75 -34.06 3.07
CA SER A 148 25.13 -33.81 2.64
C SER A 148 25.28 -32.52 1.84
N GLU A 149 26.46 -31.91 1.91
CA GLU A 149 26.77 -30.65 1.22
C GLU A 149 26.85 -30.82 -0.30
N LEU A 150 27.24 -32.02 -0.76
CA LEU A 150 27.27 -32.37 -2.19
C LEU A 150 25.86 -32.41 -2.77
N ASP A 151 24.94 -33.04 -2.06
CA ASP A 151 23.55 -33.14 -2.51
C ASP A 151 22.86 -31.78 -2.55
N LYS A 152 23.16 -30.89 -1.59
CA LYS A 152 22.67 -29.50 -1.63
C LYS A 152 23.20 -28.75 -2.85
N LYS A 153 24.45 -29.00 -3.26
CA LYS A 153 25.02 -28.42 -4.49
C LYS A 153 24.34 -28.98 -5.73
N MET A 154 24.11 -30.29 -5.79
CA MET A 154 23.40 -30.95 -6.90
C MET A 154 21.94 -30.47 -7.01
N ALA A 155 21.20 -30.44 -5.89
CA ALA A 155 19.84 -29.94 -5.85
C ALA A 155 19.76 -28.47 -6.30
N ALA A 156 20.68 -27.62 -5.83
CA ALA A 156 20.76 -26.23 -6.29
C ALA A 156 21.11 -26.11 -7.78
N SER A 157 21.93 -27.01 -8.32
CA SER A 157 22.19 -27.09 -9.76
C SER A 157 20.94 -27.47 -10.54
N ASN A 158 20.20 -28.48 -10.09
CA ASN A 158 18.96 -28.95 -10.72
C ASN A 158 17.87 -27.87 -10.74
N VAL A 159 17.73 -27.12 -9.64
CA VAL A 159 16.80 -25.98 -9.57
C VAL A 159 17.19 -24.87 -10.55
N ARG A 160 18.49 -24.63 -10.76
CA ARG A 160 18.94 -23.63 -11.73
C ARG A 160 18.74 -24.09 -13.17
N SER A 161 18.94 -25.37 -13.46
CA SER A 161 18.73 -25.91 -14.81
C SER A 161 17.26 -25.90 -15.20
N ASP A 162 16.35 -26.09 -14.24
CA ASP A 162 14.91 -26.14 -14.52
C ASP A 162 14.09 -25.39 -13.47
N LEU A 163 13.96 -24.08 -13.68
CA LEU A 163 13.12 -23.21 -12.85
C LEU A 163 11.62 -23.44 -13.06
N SER A 164 11.21 -24.15 -14.13
CA SER A 164 9.80 -24.36 -14.46
C SER A 164 9.09 -25.27 -13.45
N LYS A 165 9.85 -26.14 -12.77
CA LYS A 165 9.37 -27.00 -11.68
C LYS A 165 8.98 -26.23 -10.41
N GLY A 166 9.36 -24.95 -10.31
CA GLY A 166 9.12 -24.14 -9.12
C GLY A 166 7.68 -23.68 -9.00
N ILE A 167 7.10 -23.81 -7.80
CA ILE A 167 5.77 -23.28 -7.53
C ILE A 167 5.89 -21.81 -7.15
N LYS A 168 5.31 -20.94 -7.97
CA LYS A 168 5.28 -19.49 -7.73
C LYS A 168 4.42 -19.15 -6.51
N LYS A 169 5.00 -18.46 -5.54
CA LYS A 169 4.35 -18.00 -4.30
C LYS A 169 4.81 -16.59 -3.92
N ILE A 170 4.07 -15.96 -3.00
CA ILE A 170 4.42 -14.68 -2.39
C ILE A 170 4.80 -14.93 -0.92
N MET A 171 6.06 -14.68 -0.60
CA MET A 171 6.57 -14.70 0.76
C MET A 171 6.46 -13.29 1.35
N VAL A 172 5.70 -13.14 2.43
CA VAL A 172 5.56 -11.89 3.19
C VAL A 172 6.38 -12.03 4.45
N VAL A 173 7.30 -11.10 4.66
CA VAL A 173 8.12 -10.99 5.85
C VAL A 173 7.64 -9.76 6.62
N PHE A 174 7.22 -9.99 7.86
CA PHE A 174 6.91 -8.97 8.85
C PHE A 174 8.11 -8.89 9.81
N PRO A 175 9.02 -7.91 9.61
CA PRO A 175 10.13 -7.72 10.51
C PRO A 175 9.62 -7.36 11.89
N ASN A 176 10.24 -7.91 12.94
CA ASN A 176 9.93 -7.55 14.32
C ASN A 176 10.53 -6.17 14.67
N VAL A 177 10.04 -5.13 14.00
CA VAL A 177 10.46 -3.75 14.18
C VAL A 177 9.25 -2.95 14.61
N GLU A 178 9.28 -2.53 15.88
CA GLU A 178 8.24 -1.67 16.43
C GLU A 178 8.15 -0.33 15.71
N HIS A 179 6.93 0.21 15.70
CA HIS A 179 6.67 1.56 15.21
C HIS A 179 7.32 2.59 16.13
N LYS A 180 8.39 3.24 15.66
CA LYS A 180 9.08 4.32 16.38
C LYS A 180 8.59 5.69 15.91
N TYR A 181 8.63 6.66 16.82
CA TYR A 181 8.38 8.09 16.58
C TYR A 181 6.94 8.47 16.18
N HIS A 182 5.98 7.56 16.31
CA HIS A 182 4.55 7.88 16.21
C HIS A 182 3.71 6.92 17.07
N THR A 183 2.50 7.34 17.42
CA THR A 183 1.53 6.47 18.10
C THR A 183 1.05 5.38 17.14
N SER A 184 0.99 4.15 17.66
CA SER A 184 0.35 2.99 17.00
C SER A 184 -0.96 2.62 17.70
N GLY A 185 -1.75 1.72 17.10
CA GLY A 185 -3.05 1.32 17.64
C GLY A 185 -4.15 2.36 17.42
N GLU A 186 -5.13 2.44 18.33
CA GLU A 186 -6.35 3.25 18.14
C GLU A 186 -6.07 4.72 17.81
N ASN A 187 -5.05 5.30 18.44
CA ASN A 187 -4.66 6.70 18.23
C ASN A 187 -4.03 6.95 16.85
N ALA A 188 -3.45 5.92 16.22
CA ALA A 188 -2.90 6.02 14.86
C ALA A 188 -3.99 6.30 13.82
N GLY A 189 -5.23 5.86 14.09
CA GLY A 189 -6.40 6.06 13.23
C GLY A 189 -6.85 7.51 13.12
N LEU A 190 -6.55 8.37 14.10
CA LEU A 190 -7.06 9.75 14.18
C LEU A 190 -6.47 10.69 13.11
N LEU A 191 -5.26 10.41 12.66
CA LEU A 191 -4.54 11.23 11.68
C LEU A 191 -4.61 10.62 10.26
N GLN A 192 -5.31 9.50 10.10
CA GLN A 192 -5.44 8.86 8.81
C GLN A 192 -6.38 9.64 7.89
N ARG A 193 -6.02 9.65 6.61
CA ARG A 193 -6.93 10.11 5.55
C ARG A 193 -8.01 9.06 5.34
N ILE A 194 -9.19 9.50 4.92
CA ILE A 194 -10.28 8.62 4.50
C ILE A 194 -9.76 7.62 3.46
N ASP A 195 -10.23 6.39 3.57
CA ASP A 195 -10.03 5.38 2.54
C ASP A 195 -10.57 5.84 1.18
N SER A 196 -9.92 5.39 0.09
CA SER A 196 -10.36 5.74 -1.25
C SER A 196 -11.77 5.24 -1.53
N ASP A 197 -12.12 4.05 -1.03
CA ASP A 197 -13.38 3.39 -1.33
C ASP A 197 -14.53 4.12 -0.64
N VAL A 198 -14.32 4.51 0.63
CA VAL A 198 -15.24 5.38 1.39
C VAL A 198 -15.37 6.74 0.72
N ALA A 199 -14.27 7.35 0.28
CA ALA A 199 -14.31 8.65 -0.40
C ALA A 199 -15.00 8.59 -1.77
N SER A 200 -14.92 7.45 -2.48
CA SER A 200 -15.66 7.20 -3.72
C SER A 200 -17.15 7.00 -3.44
N LYS A 201 -17.50 6.24 -2.41
CA LYS A 201 -18.89 6.05 -2.00
C LYS A 201 -19.57 7.36 -1.61
N ILE A 202 -18.86 8.29 -0.95
CA ILE A 202 -19.39 9.64 -0.68
C ILE A 202 -19.75 10.36 -2.00
N LYS A 203 -18.93 10.24 -3.04
CA LYS A 203 -19.21 10.91 -4.32
C LYS A 203 -20.42 10.29 -5.01
N GLU A 204 -20.48 8.97 -5.04
CA GLU A 204 -21.60 8.20 -5.60
C GLU A 204 -22.92 8.63 -4.93
N LEU A 205 -22.99 8.58 -3.60
CA LEU A 205 -24.19 8.98 -2.84
C LEU A 205 -24.60 10.45 -3.04
N VAL A 206 -23.65 11.35 -3.33
CA VAL A 206 -23.96 12.78 -3.58
C VAL A 206 -24.46 12.99 -5.01
N VAL A 207 -23.86 12.33 -5.99
CA VAL A 207 -24.15 12.56 -7.42
C VAL A 207 -25.35 11.75 -7.89
N GLU A 208 -25.44 10.49 -7.48
CA GLU A 208 -26.47 9.55 -7.96
C GLU A 208 -27.72 9.59 -7.07
N ASP A 209 -27.53 9.50 -5.75
CA ASP A 209 -28.65 9.43 -4.80
C ASP A 209 -29.09 10.80 -4.25
N GLY A 210 -28.36 11.88 -4.58
CA GLY A 210 -28.69 13.25 -4.17
C GLY A 210 -28.60 13.51 -2.66
N VAL A 211 -27.83 12.70 -1.92
CA VAL A 211 -27.75 12.81 -0.45
C VAL A 211 -27.10 14.14 -0.06
N ALA A 212 -27.88 15.05 0.54
CA ALA A 212 -27.43 16.36 1.00
C ALA A 212 -27.15 16.43 2.51
N ASN A 213 -27.70 15.50 3.30
CA ASN A 213 -27.56 15.51 4.76
C ASN A 213 -26.31 14.71 5.22
N VAL A 214 -25.50 15.33 6.07
CA VAL A 214 -24.28 14.73 6.64
C VAL A 214 -24.58 13.53 7.54
N GLU A 215 -25.70 13.53 8.27
CA GLU A 215 -26.06 12.44 9.17
C GLU A 215 -26.56 11.21 8.42
N GLU A 216 -27.34 11.44 7.37
CA GLU A 216 -27.75 10.42 6.42
C GLU A 216 -26.54 9.79 5.74
N MET A 217 -25.63 10.62 5.22
CA MET A 217 -24.35 10.17 4.67
C MET A 217 -23.58 9.30 5.67
N GLN A 218 -23.49 9.71 6.94
CA GLN A 218 -22.80 8.93 7.99
C GLN A 218 -23.43 7.55 8.20
N ARG A 219 -24.76 7.42 8.15
CA ARG A 219 -25.46 6.13 8.23
C ARG A 219 -25.14 5.24 7.03
N HIS A 220 -25.17 5.78 5.81
CA HIS A 220 -24.80 5.03 4.61
C HIS A 220 -23.35 4.55 4.66
N LEU A 221 -22.41 5.40 5.06
CA LEU A 221 -21.00 5.03 5.18
C LEU A 221 -20.80 3.94 6.23
N THR A 222 -21.50 4.02 7.37
CA THR A 222 -21.43 2.98 8.41
C THR A 222 -21.93 1.65 7.86
N SER A 223 -23.07 1.63 7.17
CA SER A 223 -23.61 0.43 6.52
C SER A 223 -22.66 -0.15 5.46
N PHE A 224 -22.09 0.72 4.62
CA PHE A 224 -21.13 0.35 3.60
C PHE A 224 -19.86 -0.29 4.19
N VAL A 225 -19.29 0.32 5.22
CA VAL A 225 -18.07 -0.18 5.88
C VAL A 225 -18.32 -1.51 6.56
N THR A 226 -19.42 -1.65 7.32
CA THR A 226 -19.75 -2.93 7.99
C THR A 226 -19.97 -4.08 7.01
N LYS A 227 -20.47 -3.80 5.80
CA LYS A 227 -20.70 -4.81 4.76
C LYS A 227 -19.43 -5.19 3.98
N ASN A 228 -18.55 -4.22 3.71
CA ASN A 228 -17.46 -4.40 2.74
C ASN A 228 -16.06 -4.49 3.37
N VAL A 229 -15.90 -4.14 4.65
CA VAL A 229 -14.60 -4.12 5.33
C VAL A 229 -14.57 -5.17 6.42
N THR A 230 -13.69 -6.16 6.26
CA THR A 230 -13.46 -7.24 7.22
C THR A 230 -11.98 -7.27 7.65
N PRO A 231 -11.69 -7.33 8.97
CA PRO A 231 -12.63 -7.21 10.09
C PRO A 231 -13.29 -5.83 10.15
N ALA A 232 -14.42 -5.75 10.83
CA ALA A 232 -15.14 -4.50 11.00
C ALA A 232 -14.23 -3.48 11.72
N PRO A 233 -13.92 -2.33 11.09
CA PRO A 233 -12.99 -1.37 11.68
C PRO A 233 -13.63 -0.69 12.90
N SER A 234 -12.80 -0.31 13.86
CA SER A 234 -13.25 0.47 15.02
C SER A 234 -13.90 1.79 14.59
N LYS A 235 -14.93 2.22 15.31
CA LYS A 235 -15.60 3.52 15.10
C LYS A 235 -14.65 4.71 15.30
N THR A 236 -13.54 4.52 16.00
CA THR A 236 -12.50 5.55 16.20
C THR A 236 -11.55 5.67 15.01
N ASN A 237 -11.53 4.68 14.11
CA ASN A 237 -10.67 4.70 12.93
C ASN A 237 -11.23 5.66 11.87
N ARG A 238 -10.68 6.88 11.81
CA ARG A 238 -11.13 7.93 10.88
C ARG A 238 -10.90 7.60 9.39
N ARG A 239 -10.11 6.58 9.07
CA ARG A 239 -9.98 6.06 7.70
C ARG A 239 -11.31 5.53 7.18
N PHE A 240 -12.08 4.86 8.03
CA PHE A 240 -13.37 4.23 7.67
C PHE A 240 -14.58 4.93 8.30
N ALA A 241 -14.42 5.56 9.46
CA ALA A 241 -15.44 6.33 10.16
C ALA A 241 -15.06 7.83 10.21
N PRO A 242 -15.18 8.59 9.11
CA PRO A 242 -14.80 10.00 9.07
C PRO A 242 -15.71 10.86 9.94
N THR A 243 -15.17 11.98 10.42
CA THR A 243 -15.95 12.97 11.19
C THR A 243 -16.95 13.73 10.31
N LYS A 244 -18.02 14.26 10.90
CA LYS A 244 -19.02 15.10 10.20
C LYS A 244 -18.38 16.23 9.38
N LYS A 245 -17.34 16.89 9.92
CA LYS A 245 -16.58 17.96 9.23
C LYS A 245 -15.91 17.44 7.95
N VAL A 246 -15.29 16.26 8.05
CA VAL A 246 -14.59 15.62 6.94
C VAL A 246 -15.60 15.15 5.87
N ILE A 247 -16.72 14.55 6.29
CA ILE A 247 -17.83 14.17 5.39
C ILE A 247 -18.32 15.40 4.61
N ARG A 248 -18.66 16.50 5.30
CA ARG A 248 -19.11 17.74 4.67
C ARG A 248 -18.11 18.28 3.64
N TYR A 249 -16.82 18.25 3.94
CA TYR A 249 -15.78 18.65 2.99
C TYR A 249 -15.82 17.79 1.71
N HIS A 250 -15.93 16.47 1.85
CA HIS A 250 -15.98 15.56 0.71
C HIS A 250 -17.28 15.69 -0.09
N MET A 251 -18.42 15.90 0.57
CA MET A 251 -19.71 16.17 -0.08
C MET A 251 -19.65 17.45 -0.91
N ASN A 252 -19.22 18.56 -0.30
CA ASN A 252 -19.09 19.84 -1.01
C ASN A 252 -18.12 19.75 -2.19
N LYS A 253 -17.04 18.98 -2.03
CA LYS A 253 -16.08 18.73 -3.10
C LYS A 253 -16.68 17.90 -4.24
N ALA A 254 -17.53 16.91 -3.93
CA ALA A 254 -18.24 16.11 -4.92
C ALA A 254 -19.26 16.97 -5.68
N ALA A 255 -20.09 17.73 -4.96
CA ALA A 255 -21.09 18.62 -5.53
C ALA A 255 -20.47 19.66 -6.48
N LYS A 256 -19.40 20.34 -6.06
CA LYS A 256 -18.69 21.31 -6.92
C LYS A 256 -18.18 20.68 -8.21
N LYS A 257 -17.59 19.49 -8.13
CA LYS A 257 -17.07 18.80 -9.31
C LYS A 257 -18.19 18.37 -10.26
N GLY A 258 -19.38 18.05 -9.73
CA GLY A 258 -20.58 17.75 -10.53
C GLY A 258 -21.12 18.98 -11.25
N CYS A 259 -21.18 20.14 -10.58
CA CYS A 259 -21.55 21.41 -11.22
C CYS A 259 -20.58 21.78 -12.34
N ASP A 260 -19.27 21.74 -12.06
CA ASP A 260 -18.26 22.13 -13.05
C ASP A 260 -18.31 21.24 -14.32
N SER A 261 -18.58 19.93 -14.22
CA SER A 261 -18.60 19.05 -15.42
C SER A 261 -19.89 19.11 -16.23
N SER A 262 -21.04 19.40 -15.58
CA SER A 262 -22.33 19.56 -16.25
C SER A 262 -22.35 20.83 -17.09
N ASP A 263 -21.96 21.95 -16.48
CA ASP A 263 -22.04 23.26 -17.11
C ASP A 263 -20.99 23.41 -18.22
N ASP A 264 -19.79 22.85 -18.03
CA ASP A 264 -18.75 22.81 -19.07
C ASP A 264 -19.16 21.94 -20.27
N GLN A 265 -19.83 20.80 -20.04
CA GLN A 265 -20.32 19.93 -21.12
C GLN A 265 -21.47 20.58 -21.90
N HIS A 266 -22.39 21.25 -21.21
CA HIS A 266 -23.49 21.98 -21.86
C HIS A 266 -22.96 23.13 -22.73
N ASN A 267 -22.01 23.92 -22.21
CA ASN A 267 -21.38 25.02 -22.93
C ASN A 267 -20.58 24.53 -24.15
N LEU A 268 -19.88 23.40 -24.05
CA LEU A 268 -19.18 22.78 -25.18
C LEU A 268 -20.14 22.29 -26.26
N VAL A 269 -21.23 21.62 -25.89
CA VAL A 269 -22.26 21.18 -26.84
C VAL A 269 -22.87 22.38 -27.56
N GLN A 270 -23.16 23.46 -26.82
CA GLN A 270 -23.70 24.68 -27.40
C GLN A 270 -22.70 25.34 -28.37
N LEU A 271 -21.41 25.45 -28.01
CA LEU A 271 -20.36 25.97 -28.90
C LEU A 271 -20.19 25.13 -30.17
N VAL A 272 -20.17 23.79 -30.04
CA VAL A 272 -20.04 22.89 -31.20
C VAL A 272 -21.26 23.00 -32.11
N SER A 273 -22.47 23.10 -31.54
CA SER A 273 -23.70 23.28 -32.33
C SER A 273 -23.74 24.59 -33.12
N VAL A 274 -23.17 25.67 -32.58
CA VAL A 274 -23.09 26.99 -33.24
C VAL A 274 -22.03 27.03 -34.34
N LEU A 275 -20.96 26.24 -34.23
CA LEU A 275 -19.90 26.13 -35.23
C LEU A 275 -20.20 25.11 -36.35
N SER A 276 -21.31 24.39 -36.25
CA SER A 276 -21.76 23.38 -37.22
C SER A 276 -22.80 23.93 -38.23
N VAL A 277 -23.02 25.24 -38.23
CA VAL A 277 -23.88 26.00 -39.16
C VAL A 277 -22.99 26.91 -39.99
#